data_AF-A0A4R6IPM2-F1
#
_entry.id   AF-A0A4R6IPM2-F1
#
_cell.length_a   1.000
_cell.length_b   1.000
_cell.length_c   1.000
_cell.angle_alpha   90.00
_cell.angle_beta   90.00
_cell.angle_gamma   90.00
#
_symmetry.space_group_name_H-M   'P 1'
#
loop_
_entity.id
_entity.type
_entity.pdbx_description
1 polymer ?
#
loop_
_entity_poly.entity_id
_entity_poly.type
_entity_poly.pdbx_seq_one_letter_code
_entity_poly.pdbx_strand_id
1 'polypeptide(L)'
;MKQLLFFFIPFFFVGKNSTNLVAYRKMMDAAVENSDVAERIYGEFKAFDENGQSVLVGYRGISELLMCKHVFNPVKKIAYFRRGRALLESAIKSSPGDPELIFLRYTTQVNVPSILNYSANLDNDKDLLIAYLQKGVSGNTDQDLYCRIKNYMEQSRTLTAYERSIIKNLL
;
A
#
# COMPACT_ATOMS: atom_id res chain seq x y z
N MET A 1 2.34 8.81 -56.50
CA MET A 1 3.09 9.14 -55.27
C MET A 1 2.11 9.75 -54.27
N LYS A 2 1.59 8.96 -53.32
CA LYS A 2 0.69 9.44 -52.27
C LYS A 2 1.52 9.60 -50.99
N GLN A 3 1.67 10.83 -50.54
CA GLN A 3 2.38 11.20 -49.31
C GLN A 3 1.63 10.62 -48.10
N LEU A 4 2.33 9.88 -47.23
CA LEU A 4 1.82 9.37 -45.96
C LEU A 4 1.78 10.53 -44.94
N LEU A 5 0.58 10.86 -44.46
CA LEU A 5 0.37 11.75 -43.32
C LEU A 5 0.62 10.97 -42.01
N PHE A 6 1.71 11.29 -41.30
CA PHE A 6 1.92 10.84 -39.93
C PHE A 6 1.05 11.67 -38.98
N PHE A 7 0.01 11.05 -38.41
CA PHE A 7 -0.78 11.64 -37.34
C PHE A 7 0.02 11.55 -36.05
N PHE A 8 0.56 12.68 -35.60
CA PHE A 8 1.19 12.82 -34.29
C PHE A 8 0.06 12.78 -33.24
N ILE A 9 -0.21 11.61 -32.66
CA ILE A 9 -1.11 11.51 -31.52
C ILE A 9 -0.36 12.15 -30.34
N PRO A 10 -0.83 13.27 -29.76
CA PRO A 10 -0.23 13.75 -28.54
C PRO A 10 -0.50 12.69 -27.47
N PHE A 11 0.58 12.09 -26.98
CA PHE A 11 0.56 11.27 -25.78
C PHE A 11 0.17 12.20 -24.63
N PHE A 12 -1.13 12.27 -24.34
CA PHE A 12 -1.62 12.90 -23.12
C PHE A 12 -1.08 12.07 -21.96
N PHE A 13 0.03 12.54 -21.38
CA PHE A 13 0.49 12.09 -20.09
C PHE A 13 -0.59 12.52 -19.08
N VAL A 14 -1.57 11.66 -18.84
CA VAL A 14 -2.50 11.83 -17.72
C VAL A 14 -1.65 11.71 -16.46
N GLY A 15 -1.32 12.85 -15.86
CA GLY A 15 -0.69 12.89 -14.55
C GLY A 15 -1.54 12.12 -13.55
N LYS A 16 -0.99 11.04 -12.99
CA LYS A 16 -1.64 10.25 -11.94
C LYS A 16 -1.86 11.17 -10.73
N ASN A 17 -3.09 11.20 -10.19
CA ASN A 17 -3.52 12.02 -9.03
C ASN A 17 -2.73 11.71 -7.74
N SER A 18 -1.48 12.17 -7.63
CA SER A 18 -0.60 11.90 -6.48
C SER A 18 -1.06 12.61 -5.20
N THR A 19 -1.71 13.78 -5.31
CA THR A 19 -2.14 14.58 -4.15
C THR A 19 -3.08 13.82 -3.21
N ASN A 20 -4.01 13.02 -3.75
CA ASN A 20 -4.97 12.28 -2.93
C ASN A 20 -4.32 11.09 -2.18
N LEU A 21 -3.38 10.39 -2.81
CA LEU A 21 -2.71 9.25 -2.18
C LEU A 21 -1.83 9.70 -1.00
N VAL A 22 -1.08 10.79 -1.16
CA VAL A 22 -0.29 11.36 -0.05
C VAL A 22 -1.18 11.72 1.14
N ALA A 23 -2.38 12.27 0.88
CA ALA A 23 -3.35 12.57 1.94
C ALA A 23 -3.84 11.29 2.63
N TYR A 24 -4.21 10.26 1.87
CA TYR A 24 -4.63 8.98 2.43
C TYR A 24 -3.56 8.31 3.28
N ARG A 25 -2.30 8.28 2.83
CA ARG A 25 -1.18 7.74 3.62
C ARG A 25 -1.05 8.43 4.97
N LYS A 26 -1.05 9.76 5.00
CA LYS A 26 -0.98 10.55 6.24
C LYS A 26 -2.16 10.27 7.17
N MET A 27 -3.35 10.16 6.62
CA MET A 27 -4.55 9.82 7.40
C MET A 27 -4.44 8.41 7.99
N MET A 28 -3.99 7.42 7.19
CA MET A 28 -3.78 6.04 7.67
C MET A 28 -2.71 5.97 8.75
N ASP A 29 -1.59 6.70 8.63
CA ASP A 29 -0.56 6.76 9.67
C ASP A 29 -1.12 7.27 11.00
N ALA A 30 -1.89 8.37 10.94
CA ALA A 30 -2.51 8.96 12.12
C ALA A 30 -3.53 8.00 12.76
N ALA A 31 -4.26 7.25 11.94
CA ALA A 31 -5.23 6.26 12.39
C ALA A 31 -4.62 5.06 13.09
N VAL A 32 -3.31 4.81 12.94
CA VAL A 32 -2.65 3.71 13.66
C VAL A 32 -2.86 3.90 15.15
N GLU A 33 -2.53 5.07 15.70
CA GLU A 33 -2.59 5.31 17.16
C GLU A 33 -3.81 6.16 17.61
N ASN A 34 -4.75 6.46 16.70
CA ASN A 34 -5.93 7.26 17.02
C ASN A 34 -7.22 6.59 16.50
N SER A 35 -8.07 6.15 17.43
CA SER A 35 -9.34 5.48 17.13
C SER A 35 -10.34 6.37 16.40
N ASP A 36 -10.43 7.65 16.75
CA ASP A 36 -11.39 8.59 16.14
C ASP A 36 -11.03 8.83 14.67
N VAL A 37 -9.73 8.92 14.37
CA VAL A 37 -9.24 9.03 12.99
C VAL A 37 -9.53 7.72 12.22
N ALA A 38 -9.34 6.56 12.84
CA ALA A 38 -9.66 5.27 12.22
C ALA A 38 -11.16 5.14 11.90
N GLU A 39 -12.03 5.53 12.83
CA GLU A 39 -13.49 5.51 12.62
C GLU A 39 -13.93 6.45 11.49
N ARG A 40 -13.36 7.66 11.45
CA ARG A 40 -13.66 8.63 10.38
C ARG A 40 -13.27 8.07 9.01
N ILE A 41 -12.02 7.60 8.86
CA ILE A 41 -11.53 7.04 7.59
C ILE A 41 -12.34 5.81 7.19
N TYR A 42 -12.68 4.95 8.15
CA TYR A 42 -13.54 3.80 7.89
C TYR A 42 -14.90 4.23 7.33
N GLY A 43 -15.52 5.26 7.92
CA GLY A 43 -16.77 5.85 7.42
C GLY A 43 -16.63 6.42 6.01
N GLU A 44 -15.57 7.18 5.74
CA GLU A 44 -15.26 7.77 4.43
C GLU A 44 -15.14 6.67 3.36
N PHE A 45 -14.27 5.67 3.57
CA PHE A 45 -14.05 4.59 2.60
C PHE A 45 -15.23 3.62 2.45
N LYS A 46 -16.16 3.58 3.42
CA LYS A 46 -17.38 2.78 3.29
C LYS A 46 -18.38 3.42 2.32
N ALA A 47 -18.41 4.74 2.23
CA ALA A 47 -19.27 5.50 1.33
C ALA A 47 -18.59 5.85 0.00
N PHE A 48 -17.28 5.60 -0.11
CA PHE A 48 -16.46 5.98 -1.24
C PHE A 48 -16.68 5.06 -2.44
N ASP A 49 -16.79 5.64 -3.64
CA ASP A 49 -16.72 4.91 -4.91
C ASP A 49 -15.25 4.83 -5.33
N GLU A 50 -14.69 3.62 -5.31
CA GLU A 50 -13.30 3.39 -5.70
C GLU A 50 -13.03 3.67 -7.18
N ASN A 51 -14.07 3.93 -8.01
CA ASN A 51 -13.98 4.25 -9.44
C ASN A 51 -13.12 3.23 -10.22
N GLY A 52 -13.18 1.96 -9.81
CA GLY A 52 -12.38 0.87 -10.39
C GLY A 52 -10.87 0.94 -10.07
N GLN A 53 -10.43 1.81 -9.17
CA GLN A 53 -9.02 1.95 -8.80
C GLN A 53 -8.63 0.95 -7.70
N SER A 54 -7.86 -0.08 -8.06
CA SER A 54 -7.41 -1.12 -7.12
C SER A 54 -6.72 -0.57 -5.87
N VAL A 55 -5.93 0.50 -6.01
CA VAL A 55 -5.26 1.16 -4.87
C VAL A 55 -6.27 1.65 -3.83
N LEU A 56 -7.40 2.22 -4.27
CA LEU A 56 -8.44 2.73 -3.36
C LEU A 56 -9.20 1.59 -2.67
N VAL A 57 -9.41 0.46 -3.37
CA VAL A 57 -9.91 -0.78 -2.75
C VAL A 57 -8.93 -1.27 -1.67
N GLY A 58 -7.63 -1.17 -1.93
CA GLY A 58 -6.57 -1.47 -0.96
C GLY A 58 -6.67 -0.60 0.29
N TYR A 59 -6.83 0.72 0.13
CA TYR A 59 -7.02 1.64 1.25
C TYR A 59 -8.30 1.38 2.04
N ARG A 60 -9.40 1.01 1.37
CA ARG A 60 -10.60 0.54 2.06
C ARG A 60 -10.34 -0.74 2.87
N GLY A 61 -9.52 -1.64 2.34
CA GLY A 61 -9.04 -2.80 3.08
C GLY A 61 -8.25 -2.42 4.33
N ILE A 62 -7.37 -1.42 4.23
CA ILE A 62 -6.60 -0.89 5.36
C ILE A 62 -7.48 -0.21 6.40
N SER A 63 -8.52 0.53 6.01
CA SER A 63 -9.43 1.15 6.97
C SER A 63 -10.17 0.11 7.83
N GLU A 64 -10.58 -1.02 7.24
CA GLU A 64 -11.10 -2.17 7.97
C GLU A 64 -10.05 -2.77 8.94
N LEU A 65 -8.78 -2.89 8.53
CA LEU A 65 -7.70 -3.40 9.37
C LEU A 65 -7.35 -2.45 10.54
N LEU A 66 -7.46 -1.14 10.33
CA LEU A 66 -7.29 -0.15 11.39
C LEU A 66 -8.40 -0.26 12.43
N MET A 67 -9.65 -0.49 12.02
CA MET A 67 -10.74 -0.80 12.95
C MET A 67 -10.45 -2.05 13.79
N CYS A 68 -9.81 -3.08 13.21
CA CYS A 68 -9.40 -4.27 13.96
C CYS A 68 -8.41 -3.95 15.10
N LYS A 69 -7.53 -2.95 14.94
CA LYS A 69 -6.61 -2.52 16.01
C LYS A 69 -7.38 -1.95 17.20
N HIS A 70 -8.39 -1.11 16.94
CA HIS A 70 -9.05 -0.28 17.96
C HIS A 70 -10.28 -0.90 18.64
N VAL A 71 -11.03 -1.78 17.98
CA VAL A 71 -12.27 -2.31 18.59
C VAL A 71 -11.98 -3.29 19.74
N PHE A 72 -12.66 -3.18 20.88
CA PHE A 72 -12.40 -4.09 22.01
C PHE A 72 -12.89 -5.53 21.80
N ASN A 73 -13.98 -5.72 21.06
CA ASN A 73 -14.64 -7.02 20.93
C ASN A 73 -13.86 -7.97 19.98
N PRO A 74 -13.40 -9.14 20.44
CA PRO A 74 -12.60 -10.07 19.63
C PRO A 74 -13.32 -10.60 18.37
N VAL A 75 -14.63 -10.84 18.44
CA VAL A 75 -15.43 -11.27 17.29
C VAL A 75 -15.46 -10.17 16.23
N LYS A 76 -15.63 -8.91 16.66
CA LYS A 76 -15.55 -7.77 15.75
C LYS A 76 -14.15 -7.63 15.17
N LYS A 77 -13.08 -7.77 15.97
CA LYS A 77 -11.69 -7.75 15.46
C LYS A 77 -11.49 -8.73 14.31
N ILE A 78 -11.89 -9.98 14.50
CA ILE A 78 -11.77 -11.02 13.47
C ILE A 78 -12.59 -10.67 12.22
N ALA A 79 -13.80 -10.12 12.39
CA ALA A 79 -14.64 -9.72 11.27
C ALA A 79 -14.02 -8.58 10.45
N TYR A 80 -13.51 -7.54 11.12
CA TYR A 80 -12.78 -6.44 10.49
C TYR A 80 -11.53 -6.94 9.77
N PHE A 81 -10.74 -7.78 10.43
CA PHE A 81 -9.54 -8.38 9.83
C PHE A 81 -9.87 -9.16 8.55
N ARG A 82 -10.88 -10.03 8.57
CA ARG A 82 -11.28 -10.84 7.40
C ARG A 82 -11.73 -9.98 6.23
N ARG A 83 -12.55 -8.95 6.47
CA ARG A 83 -12.99 -8.01 5.42
C ARG A 83 -11.82 -7.23 4.84
N GLY A 84 -10.99 -6.66 5.72
CA GLY A 84 -9.82 -5.88 5.30
C GLY A 84 -8.83 -6.71 4.50
N ARG A 85 -8.50 -7.92 4.96
CA ARG A 85 -7.68 -8.89 4.22
C ARG A 85 -8.28 -9.21 2.86
N ALA A 86 -9.57 -9.51 2.77
CA ALA A 86 -10.21 -9.88 1.50
C ALA A 86 -10.15 -8.74 0.47
N LEU A 87 -10.41 -7.50 0.91
CA LEU A 87 -10.30 -6.32 0.06
C LEU A 87 -8.86 -6.09 -0.42
N LEU A 88 -7.89 -6.18 0.49
CA LEU A 88 -6.49 -5.96 0.17
C LEU A 88 -5.95 -7.02 -0.81
N GLU A 89 -6.25 -8.30 -0.59
CA GLU A 89 -5.88 -9.36 -1.53
C GLU A 89 -6.58 -9.21 -2.89
N SER A 90 -7.85 -8.78 -2.90
CA SER A 90 -8.55 -8.50 -4.15
C SER A 90 -7.91 -7.34 -4.91
N ALA A 91 -7.52 -6.27 -4.23
CA ALA A 91 -6.83 -5.14 -4.82
C ALA A 91 -5.50 -5.57 -5.47
N ILE A 92 -4.70 -6.37 -4.76
CA ILE A 92 -3.42 -6.89 -5.26
C ILE A 92 -3.62 -7.81 -6.45
N LYS A 93 -4.65 -8.67 -6.42
CA LYS A 93 -4.99 -9.51 -7.57
C LYS A 93 -5.33 -8.69 -8.81
N SER A 94 -6.03 -7.56 -8.64
CA SER A 94 -6.41 -6.67 -9.74
C SER A 94 -5.26 -5.77 -10.22
N SER A 95 -4.27 -5.47 -9.39
CA SER A 95 -3.07 -4.73 -9.78
C SER A 95 -1.80 -5.37 -9.20
N PRO A 96 -1.37 -6.52 -9.77
CA PRO A 96 -0.21 -7.23 -9.27
C PRO A 96 1.06 -6.38 -9.39
N GLY A 97 1.86 -6.33 -8.32
CA GLY A 97 3.12 -5.60 -8.30
C GLY A 97 3.00 -4.08 -8.13
N ASP A 98 1.79 -3.54 -7.89
CA ASP A 98 1.66 -2.14 -7.48
C ASP A 98 2.34 -1.93 -6.11
N PRO A 99 3.38 -1.07 -6.02
CA PRO A 99 4.19 -0.93 -4.81
C PRO A 99 3.41 -0.39 -3.61
N GLU A 100 2.35 0.38 -3.84
CA GLU A 100 1.47 0.84 -2.76
C GLU A 100 0.79 -0.37 -2.12
N LEU A 101 0.12 -1.20 -2.94
CA LEU A 101 -0.63 -2.35 -2.47
C LEU A 101 0.27 -3.41 -1.82
N ILE A 102 1.44 -3.65 -2.40
CA ILE A 102 2.45 -4.54 -1.81
C ILE A 102 2.93 -4.00 -0.47
N PHE A 103 3.16 -2.69 -0.34
CA PHE A 103 3.56 -2.10 0.93
C PHE A 103 2.47 -2.20 2.00
N LEU A 104 1.21 -1.93 1.63
CA LEU A 104 0.06 -2.10 2.51
C LEU A 104 -0.08 -3.55 3.02
N ARG A 105 0.10 -4.54 2.15
CA ARG A 105 0.08 -5.95 2.58
C ARG A 105 1.28 -6.30 3.44
N TYR A 106 2.49 -5.91 3.03
CA TYR A 106 3.71 -6.17 3.79
C TYR A 106 3.60 -5.68 5.24
N THR A 107 3.25 -4.40 5.44
CA THR A 107 3.09 -3.82 6.78
C THR A 107 1.99 -4.53 7.58
N THR A 108 0.91 -4.96 6.94
CA THR A 108 -0.14 -5.74 7.61
C THR A 108 0.40 -7.10 8.05
N GLN A 109 1.05 -7.85 7.17
CA GLN A 109 1.60 -9.19 7.47
C GLN A 109 2.63 -9.16 8.60
N VAL A 110 3.46 -8.10 8.68
CA VAL A 110 4.46 -7.92 9.75
C VAL A 110 3.82 -7.69 11.12
N ASN A 111 2.67 -7.00 11.16
CA ASN A 111 2.08 -6.53 12.42
C ASN A 111 0.97 -7.42 12.97
N VAL A 112 0.46 -8.38 12.18
CA VAL A 112 -0.63 -9.27 12.61
C VAL A 112 -0.09 -10.47 13.41
N PRO A 113 -0.82 -10.95 14.44
CA PRO A 113 -0.42 -12.13 15.19
C PRO A 113 -0.34 -13.40 14.30
N SER A 114 0.65 -14.26 14.56
CA SER A 114 0.90 -15.48 13.79
C SER A 114 -0.29 -16.44 13.74
N ILE A 115 -1.14 -16.47 14.76
CA ILE A 115 -2.38 -17.27 14.80
C ILE A 115 -3.36 -16.94 13.67
N LEU A 116 -3.27 -15.76 13.07
CA LEU A 116 -4.11 -15.36 11.93
C LEU A 116 -3.58 -15.88 10.58
N ASN A 117 -2.39 -16.50 10.57
CA ASN A 117 -1.76 -17.12 9.40
C ASN A 117 -1.81 -16.23 8.15
N TYR A 118 -1.36 -14.99 8.31
CA TYR A 118 -1.33 -13.99 7.25
C TYR A 118 0.09 -13.44 7.05
N SER A 119 1.02 -14.35 6.76
CA SER A 119 2.42 -14.04 6.49
C SER A 119 2.97 -14.81 5.27
N ALA A 120 2.10 -15.46 4.50
CA ALA A 120 2.51 -16.35 3.41
C ALA A 120 3.19 -15.61 2.24
N ASN A 121 2.98 -14.31 2.09
CA ASN A 121 3.58 -13.49 1.04
C ASN A 121 4.71 -12.60 1.56
N LEU A 122 5.14 -12.77 2.81
CA LEU A 122 6.04 -11.81 3.46
C LEU A 122 7.38 -11.66 2.73
N ASP A 123 7.98 -12.78 2.31
CA ASP A 123 9.25 -12.76 1.57
C ASP A 123 9.09 -12.19 0.15
N ASN A 124 8.05 -12.61 -0.57
CA ASN A 124 7.77 -12.08 -1.90
C ASN A 124 7.51 -10.57 -1.88
N ASP A 125 6.74 -10.07 -0.90
CA ASP A 125 6.45 -8.64 -0.79
C ASP A 125 7.72 -7.86 -0.44
N LYS A 126 8.56 -8.40 0.46
CA LYS A 126 9.86 -7.83 0.78
C LYS A 126 10.73 -7.69 -0.47
N ASP A 127 10.84 -8.73 -1.28
CA ASP A 127 11.65 -8.72 -2.51
C ASP A 127 11.15 -7.68 -3.52
N LEU A 128 9.83 -7.61 -3.72
CA LEU A 128 9.21 -6.61 -4.60
C LEU A 128 9.47 -5.17 -4.12
N LEU A 129 9.43 -4.93 -2.81
CA LEU A 129 9.71 -3.61 -2.24
C LEU A 129 11.19 -3.26 -2.33
N ILE A 130 12.11 -4.21 -2.12
CA ILE A 130 13.55 -3.99 -2.35
C ILE A 130 13.80 -3.64 -3.82
N ALA A 131 13.21 -4.39 -4.75
CA ALA A 131 13.33 -4.12 -6.18
C ALA A 131 12.75 -2.74 -6.56
N TYR A 132 11.64 -2.33 -5.95
CA TYR A 132 11.09 -0.98 -6.10
C TYR A 132 12.06 0.10 -5.61
N LEU A 133 12.65 -0.10 -4.42
CA LEU A 133 13.62 0.83 -3.85
C LEU A 133 14.92 0.91 -4.67
N GLN A 134 15.40 -0.21 -5.24
CA GLN A 134 16.61 -0.25 -6.05
C GLN A 134 16.52 0.52 -7.38
N LYS A 135 15.30 0.82 -7.86
CA LYS A 135 15.12 1.75 -9.00
C LYS A 135 15.56 3.18 -8.67
N GLY A 136 15.70 3.50 -7.38
CA GLY A 136 16.15 4.79 -6.87
C GLY A 136 15.12 5.90 -7.04
N VAL A 137 15.42 7.07 -6.46
CA VAL A 137 14.59 8.28 -6.52
C VAL A 137 14.24 8.64 -7.97
N SER A 138 15.22 8.67 -8.88
CA SER A 138 15.00 9.05 -10.28
C SER A 138 14.14 8.05 -11.07
N GLY A 139 14.12 6.77 -10.66
CA GLY A 139 13.31 5.72 -11.27
C GLY A 139 11.88 5.64 -10.72
N ASN A 140 11.56 6.41 -9.68
CA ASN A 140 10.28 6.39 -8.98
C ASN A 140 9.59 7.75 -9.06
N THR A 141 8.36 7.78 -9.58
CA THR A 141 7.60 9.03 -9.74
C THR A 141 6.89 9.47 -8.46
N ASP A 142 6.75 8.59 -7.47
CA ASP A 142 6.11 8.85 -6.17
C ASP A 142 7.14 8.86 -5.04
N GLN A 143 7.70 10.04 -4.78
CA GLN A 143 8.75 10.24 -3.78
C GLN A 143 8.25 10.03 -2.34
N ASP A 144 6.99 10.38 -2.06
CA ASP A 144 6.40 10.17 -0.74
C ASP A 144 6.31 8.68 -0.44
N LEU A 145 5.82 7.86 -1.39
CA LEU A 145 5.78 6.41 -1.23
C LEU A 145 7.19 5.81 -1.05
N TYR A 146 8.14 6.23 -1.88
CA TYR A 146 9.52 5.77 -1.80
C TYR A 146 10.12 5.99 -0.41
N CYS A 147 10.02 7.21 0.12
CA CYS A 147 10.52 7.55 1.44
C CYS A 147 9.84 6.74 2.55
N ARG A 148 8.52 6.51 2.45
CA ARG A 148 7.76 5.72 3.43
C ARG A 148 8.18 4.26 3.44
N ILE A 149 8.31 3.65 2.26
CA ILE A 149 8.77 2.25 2.13
C ILE A 149 10.19 2.13 2.69
N LYS A 150 11.11 3.00 2.27
CA LYS A 150 12.51 2.99 2.74
C LYS A 150 12.59 3.09 4.26
N ASN A 151 11.94 4.11 4.84
CA ASN A 151 11.96 4.35 6.28
C ASN A 151 11.37 3.18 7.08
N TYR A 152 10.27 2.58 6.60
CA TYR A 152 9.66 1.43 7.27
C TYR A 152 10.56 0.20 7.18
N MET A 153 11.09 -0.11 5.99
CA MET A 153 11.93 -1.30 5.79
C MET A 153 13.24 -1.21 6.59
N GLU A 154 13.86 -0.04 6.68
CA GLU A 154 15.06 0.16 7.50
C GLU A 154 14.85 -0.17 8.99
N GLN A 155 13.62 -0.04 9.49
CA GLN A 155 13.25 -0.36 10.86
C GLN A 155 12.69 -1.77 11.03
N SER A 156 12.30 -2.42 9.93
CA SER A 156 11.70 -3.75 9.99
C SER A 156 12.67 -4.80 10.52
N ARG A 157 12.18 -5.68 11.39
CA ARG A 157 12.94 -6.82 11.94
C ARG A 157 13.00 -8.02 11.01
N THR A 158 12.22 -8.00 9.93
CA THR A 158 12.11 -9.10 8.95
C THR A 158 13.23 -9.10 7.91
N LEU A 159 14.09 -8.07 7.89
CA LEU A 159 15.23 -7.99 6.97
C LEU A 159 16.46 -8.71 7.53
N THR A 160 17.10 -9.50 6.67
CA THR A 160 18.46 -10.00 6.85
C THR A 160 19.49 -8.87 6.88
N ALA A 161 20.70 -9.16 7.36
CA ALA A 161 21.79 -8.18 7.39
C ALA A 161 22.15 -7.66 5.98
N TYR A 162 22.12 -8.55 4.98
CA TYR A 162 22.40 -8.22 3.58
C TYR A 162 21.32 -7.31 2.99
N GLU A 163 20.03 -7.68 3.12
CA GLU A 163 18.91 -6.85 2.66
C GLU A 163 18.94 -5.46 3.31
N ARG A 164 19.24 -5.39 4.61
CA ARG A 164 19.38 -4.11 5.32
C ARG A 164 20.54 -3.27 4.76
N SER A 165 21.65 -3.88 4.37
CA SER A 165 22.76 -3.15 3.75
C SER A 165 22.40 -2.60 2.38
N ILE A 166 21.58 -3.31 1.59
CA ILE A 166 21.09 -2.81 0.29
C ILE A 166 20.34 -1.50 0.53
N ILE A 167 19.36 -1.50 1.43
CA ILE A 167 18.48 -0.34 1.66
C ILE A 167 19.26 0.86 2.21
N LYS A 168 20.19 0.65 3.16
CA LYS A 168 21.01 1.72 3.73
C LYS A 168 21.90 2.43 2.72
N ASN A 169 22.30 1.72 1.65
CA ASN A 169 23.17 2.26 0.61
C ASN A 169 22.41 2.98 -0.51
N LEU A 170 21.07 3.00 -0.46
CA LEU A 170 20.25 3.76 -1.40
C LEU A 170 20.27 5.24 -0.99
N LEU A 171 20.84 6.07 -1.87
CA LEU A 171 20.86 7.53 -1.77
C LEU A 171 19.45 8.12 -1.94
#